data_AF-A0A7S2NDZ2-F1
#
_entry.id   AF-A0A7S2NDZ2-F1
#
_cell.length_a   1.000
_cell.length_b   1.000
_cell.length_c   1.000
_cell.angle_alpha   90.00
_cell.angle_beta   90.00
_cell.angle_gamma   90.00
#
_symmetry.space_group_name_H-M   'P 1'
#
loop_
_entity.id
_entity.type
_entity.pdbx_description
1 polymer ?
#
loop_
_entity_poly.entity_id
_entity_poly.type
_entity_poly.pdbx_seq_one_letter_code
_entity_poly.pdbx_strand_id
1 'polypeptide(L)'
;FIRSAGEGRMRRPWSERFPCASEAALDLLDKLLAFNPGKRISAAEVLCHPYLAAAMKELSPTVTSVRGFTDTAFENLEGSALRNALAKEIGAFARTDAKTDPVPPSPPSDPVPDSPMSIWPWHHSAALPKTKSPAKDQGVVPAQLKQ
;
A
#
# COMPACT_ATOMS: atom_id res chain seq x y z
N PHE A 1 10.58 6.43 25.79
CA PHE A 1 9.57 5.42 25.43
C PHE A 1 10.18 4.12 24.86
N ILE A 2 11.27 4.15 24.07
CA ILE A 2 11.91 2.93 23.51
C ILE A 2 13.27 2.61 24.16
N ARG A 3 13.36 2.52 25.49
CA ARG A 3 14.62 2.10 26.15
C ARG A 3 14.57 0.67 26.72
N SER A 4 13.37 0.10 26.89
CA SER A 4 13.16 -1.17 27.61
C SER A 4 12.79 -2.37 26.72
N ALA A 5 12.70 -2.21 25.38
CA ALA A 5 12.09 -3.22 24.50
C ALA A 5 12.92 -4.51 24.28
N GLY A 6 14.10 -4.66 24.89
CA GLY A 6 14.99 -5.79 24.59
C GLY A 6 15.84 -6.32 25.74
N GLU A 7 15.71 -5.79 26.95
CA GLU A 7 16.50 -6.28 28.09
C GLU A 7 15.90 -7.63 28.55
N GLY A 8 16.53 -8.73 28.11
CA GLY A 8 16.24 -10.09 28.60
C GLY A 8 15.79 -11.11 27.55
N ARG A 9 15.59 -10.72 26.28
CA ARG A 9 15.31 -11.71 25.21
C ARG A 9 16.53 -11.87 24.32
N MET A 10 17.10 -13.08 24.31
CA MET A 10 18.13 -13.41 23.33
C MET A 10 17.57 -13.27 21.93
N ARG A 11 18.33 -12.60 21.08
CA ARG A 11 18.02 -12.53 19.65
C ARG A 11 18.10 -13.94 19.07
N ARG A 12 17.03 -14.38 18.42
CA ARG A 12 17.09 -15.62 17.63
C ARG A 12 17.86 -15.38 16.34
N PRO A 13 18.73 -16.31 15.92
CA PRO A 13 19.44 -16.19 14.66
C PRO A 13 18.45 -16.22 13.50
N TRP A 14 18.76 -15.47 12.43
CA TRP A 14 17.87 -15.38 11.27
C TRP A 14 17.74 -16.71 10.52
N SER A 15 18.77 -17.54 10.55
CA SER A 15 18.78 -18.89 9.95
C SER A 15 17.73 -19.82 10.52
N GLU A 16 17.44 -19.75 11.83
CA GLU A 16 16.35 -20.53 12.45
C GLU A 16 14.97 -20.09 11.96
N ARG A 17 14.82 -18.79 11.69
CA ARG A 17 13.53 -18.22 11.27
C ARG A 17 13.30 -18.33 9.76
N PHE A 18 14.38 -18.29 8.99
CA PHE A 18 14.38 -18.37 7.54
C PHE A 18 15.40 -19.43 7.07
N PRO A 19 15.08 -20.73 7.26
CA PRO A 19 16.03 -21.82 6.98
C PRO A 19 16.40 -21.95 5.50
N CYS A 20 15.57 -21.47 4.60
CA CYS A 20 15.80 -21.54 3.14
C CYS A 20 16.44 -20.27 2.56
N ALA A 21 16.76 -19.27 3.38
CA ALA A 21 17.34 -18.02 2.90
C ALA A 21 18.86 -18.18 2.67
N SER A 22 19.38 -17.47 1.67
CA SER A 22 20.82 -17.41 1.44
C SER A 22 21.52 -16.60 2.54
N GLU A 23 22.79 -16.91 2.80
CA GLU A 23 23.58 -16.21 3.81
C GLU A 23 23.66 -14.69 3.55
N ALA A 24 23.75 -14.28 2.28
CA ALA A 24 23.73 -12.87 1.89
C ALA A 24 22.39 -12.18 2.20
N ALA A 25 21.26 -12.91 2.14
CA ALA A 25 19.96 -12.37 2.52
C ALA A 25 19.86 -12.18 4.03
N LEU A 26 20.37 -13.15 4.79
CA LEU A 26 20.35 -13.15 6.26
C LEU A 26 21.23 -12.02 6.82
N ASP A 27 22.39 -11.76 6.21
CA ASP A 27 23.28 -10.64 6.58
C ASP A 27 22.65 -9.28 6.27
N LEU A 28 21.99 -9.13 5.10
CA LEU A 28 21.28 -7.89 4.78
C LEU A 28 20.15 -7.62 5.78
N LEU A 29 19.39 -8.66 6.14
CA LEU A 29 18.29 -8.56 7.10
C LEU A 29 18.79 -8.12 8.49
N ASP A 30 19.95 -8.63 8.91
CA ASP A 30 20.59 -8.23 10.16
C ASP A 30 20.85 -6.72 10.21
N LYS A 31 21.45 -6.20 9.14
CA LYS A 31 21.81 -4.78 9.03
C LYS A 31 20.59 -3.87 8.89
N LEU A 32 19.53 -4.33 8.23
CA LEU A 32 18.28 -3.58 8.06
C LEU A 32 17.44 -3.51 9.34
N LEU A 33 17.38 -4.61 10.10
CA LEU A 33 16.57 -4.73 11.30
C LEU A 33 17.36 -4.45 12.59
N ALA A 34 18.43 -3.66 12.47
CA ALA A 34 19.14 -3.12 13.62
C ALA A 34 18.20 -2.25 14.47
N PHE A 35 18.13 -2.55 15.77
CA PHE A 35 17.29 -1.81 16.71
C PHE A 35 17.70 -0.34 16.84
N ASN A 36 19.01 -0.08 16.90
CA ASN A 36 19.53 1.28 16.88
C ASN A 36 19.45 1.82 15.45
N PRO A 37 18.68 2.89 15.18
CA PRO A 37 18.56 3.45 13.83
C PRO A 37 19.90 3.95 13.28
N GLY A 38 20.81 4.43 14.13
CA GLY A 38 22.15 4.87 13.71
C GLY A 38 23.10 3.73 13.32
N LYS A 39 22.73 2.47 13.63
CA LYS A 39 23.45 1.26 13.18
C LYS A 39 22.79 0.62 11.96
N ARG A 40 21.65 1.13 11.51
CA ARG A 40 20.95 0.61 10.34
C ARG A 40 21.72 0.97 9.08
N ILE A 41 21.91 0.01 8.20
CA ILE A 41 22.51 0.23 6.89
C ILE A 41 21.71 1.28 6.11
N SER A 42 22.42 2.18 5.41
CA SER A 42 21.78 3.22 4.58
C SER A 42 21.22 2.64 3.29
N ALA A 43 20.26 3.32 2.67
CA ALA A 43 19.69 2.87 1.39
C ALA A 43 20.77 2.74 0.30
N ALA A 44 21.74 3.67 0.24
CA ALA A 44 22.84 3.61 -0.70
C ALA A 44 23.70 2.35 -0.51
N GLU A 45 24.05 2.02 0.74
CA GLU A 45 24.83 0.82 1.06
C GLU A 45 24.05 -0.47 0.80
N VAL A 46 22.73 -0.48 1.02
CA VAL A 46 21.85 -1.61 0.67
C VAL A 46 21.93 -1.91 -0.81
N LEU A 47 21.87 -0.89 -1.67
CA LEU A 47 21.96 -1.07 -3.13
C LEU A 47 23.31 -1.66 -3.57
N CYS A 48 24.38 -1.44 -2.81
CA CYS A 48 25.69 -2.05 -3.06
C CYS A 48 25.85 -3.46 -2.48
N HIS A 49 24.85 -3.98 -1.76
CA HIS A 49 24.94 -5.27 -1.09
C HIS A 49 24.96 -6.45 -2.08
N PRO A 50 25.78 -7.51 -1.86
CA PRO A 50 25.85 -8.67 -2.75
C PRO A 50 24.49 -9.33 -3.04
N TYR A 51 23.58 -9.27 -2.06
CA TYR A 51 22.23 -9.79 -2.21
C TYR A 51 21.42 -9.08 -3.32
N LEU A 52 21.65 -7.78 -3.54
CA LEU A 52 20.94 -6.98 -4.55
C LEU A 52 21.73 -6.81 -5.85
N ALA A 53 22.96 -7.32 -5.94
CA ALA A 53 23.84 -7.11 -7.09
C ALA A 53 23.22 -7.54 -8.43
N ALA A 54 22.43 -8.62 -8.45
CA ALA A 54 21.74 -9.07 -9.65
C ALA A 54 20.64 -8.09 -10.10
N ALA A 55 19.80 -7.63 -9.17
CA ALA A 55 18.72 -6.69 -9.47
C ALA A 55 19.24 -5.29 -9.85
N MET A 56 20.34 -4.86 -9.24
CA MET A 56 20.97 -3.57 -9.51
C MET A 56 21.74 -3.53 -10.84
N LYS A 57 22.08 -4.68 -11.42
CA LYS A 57 22.64 -4.72 -12.77
C LYS A 57 21.61 -4.37 -13.83
N GLU A 58 20.33 -4.63 -13.56
CA GLU A 58 19.22 -4.42 -14.49
C GLU A 58 18.58 -3.04 -14.32
N LEU A 59 18.58 -2.50 -13.10
CA LEU A 59 18.12 -1.15 -12.82
C LEU A 59 19.29 -0.17 -12.84
N SER A 60 19.26 0.83 -13.73
CA SER A 60 20.06 2.04 -13.59
C SER A 60 19.30 3.00 -12.66
N PRO A 61 19.62 3.08 -11.36
CA PRO A 61 18.90 3.98 -10.44
C PRO A 61 19.20 5.43 -10.81
N THR A 62 18.37 6.02 -11.66
CA THR A 62 18.45 7.47 -11.90
C THR A 62 17.76 8.15 -10.72
N VAL A 63 18.56 8.77 -9.85
CA VAL A 63 18.02 9.62 -8.79
C VAL A 63 17.47 10.88 -9.45
N THR A 64 16.18 10.88 -9.73
CA THR A 64 15.45 12.09 -10.18
C THR A 64 15.41 13.07 -9.02
N SER A 65 16.01 14.23 -9.25
CA SER A 65 16.16 15.39 -8.35
C SER A 65 15.27 15.34 -7.10
N VAL A 66 15.90 15.27 -5.94
CA VAL A 66 15.26 15.48 -4.65
C VAL A 66 14.75 16.93 -4.63
N ARG A 67 13.49 17.13 -5.04
CA ARG A 67 12.79 18.36 -4.70
C ARG A 67 12.89 18.47 -3.19
N GLY A 68 13.23 19.64 -2.66
CA GLY A 68 13.38 19.90 -1.23
C GLY A 68 12.05 19.82 -0.47
N PHE A 69 11.29 18.75 -0.70
CA PHE A 69 10.09 18.40 0.01
C PHE A 69 10.54 17.77 1.33
N THR A 70 10.70 18.62 2.33
CA THR A 70 10.66 18.16 3.71
C THR A 70 9.19 18.00 4.06
N ASP A 71 8.77 16.75 4.28
CA ASP A 71 7.40 16.34 4.65
C ASP A 71 6.82 17.17 5.81
N THR A 72 7.68 17.69 6.68
CA THR A 72 7.31 18.45 7.88
C THR A 72 7.15 19.96 7.68
N ALA A 73 7.55 20.54 6.54
CA ALA A 73 7.42 21.99 6.34
C ALA A 73 5.97 22.48 6.35
N PHE A 74 5.03 21.59 6.05
CA PHE A 74 3.59 21.82 6.11
C PHE A 74 3.06 21.88 7.55
N GLU A 75 3.65 21.12 8.49
CA GLU A 75 3.16 21.00 9.87
C GLU A 75 3.19 22.33 10.64
N ASN A 76 4.06 23.26 10.22
CA ASN A 76 4.22 24.56 10.86
C ASN A 76 3.41 25.68 10.19
N LEU A 77 2.51 25.33 9.27
CA LEU A 77 1.64 26.26 8.54
C LEU A 77 0.18 26.06 8.94
N GLU A 78 -0.52 27.14 9.29
CA GLU A 78 -1.94 27.07 9.69
C GLU A 78 -2.84 27.95 8.82
N GLY A 79 -4.13 27.58 8.78
CA GLY A 79 -5.20 28.41 8.24
C GLY A 79 -5.00 28.83 6.78
N SER A 80 -4.96 30.13 6.53
CA SER A 80 -4.82 30.70 5.19
C SER A 80 -3.43 30.46 4.58
N ALA A 81 -2.37 30.43 5.41
CA ALA A 81 -1.01 30.17 4.93
C ALA A 81 -0.89 28.76 4.32
N LEU A 82 -1.53 27.78 4.96
CA LEU A 82 -1.59 26.40 4.49
C LEU A 82 -2.33 26.28 3.16
N ARG A 83 -3.53 26.87 3.08
CA ARG A 83 -4.36 26.87 1.87
C ARG A 83 -3.64 27.54 0.70
N ASN A 84 -2.93 28.63 0.97
CA ASN A 84 -2.17 29.35 -0.05
C ASN A 84 -0.95 28.54 -0.53
N ALA A 85 -0.24 27.87 0.37
CA ALA A 85 0.87 26.99 0.02
C ALA A 85 0.41 25.82 -0.88
N LEU A 86 -0.69 25.17 -0.51
CA LEU A 86 -1.30 24.10 -1.30
C LEU A 86 -1.79 24.59 -2.67
N ALA A 87 -2.52 25.70 -2.72
CA ALA A 87 -3.01 26.27 -3.98
C ALA A 87 -1.87 26.61 -4.94
N LYS A 88 -0.76 27.13 -4.41
CA LYS A 88 0.46 27.41 -5.18
C LYS A 88 1.08 26.14 -5.76
N GLU A 89 1.13 25.05 -4.99
CA GLU A 89 1.66 23.77 -5.46
C GLU A 89 0.79 23.15 -6.55
N ILE A 90 -0.54 23.13 -6.36
CA ILE A 90 -1.49 22.65 -7.37
C ILE A 90 -1.32 23.41 -8.70
N GLY A 91 -1.22 24.74 -8.62
CA GLY A 91 -1.01 25.57 -9.80
C GLY A 91 0.36 25.39 -10.48
N ALA A 92 1.38 24.92 -9.75
CA ALA A 92 2.69 24.61 -10.30
C ALA A 92 2.72 23.21 -10.95
N PHE A 93 2.00 22.24 -10.38
CA PHE A 93 1.87 20.88 -10.93
C PHE A 93 1.16 20.88 -12.27
N ALA A 94 0.02 21.60 -12.38
CA ALA A 94 -0.71 21.71 -13.66
C ALA A 94 0.10 22.32 -14.82
N ARG A 95 1.22 23.00 -14.55
CA ARG A 95 2.11 23.58 -15.57
C ARG A 95 3.15 22.59 -16.09
N THR A 96 3.52 21.59 -15.31
CA THR A 96 4.51 20.57 -15.73
C THR A 96 3.90 19.49 -16.62
N ASP A 97 2.57 19.35 -16.59
CA ASP A 97 1.86 18.25 -17.23
C ASP A 97 1.31 18.62 -18.62
N ALA A 98 1.62 19.83 -19.12
CA ALA A 98 1.16 20.34 -20.42
C ALA A 98 1.74 19.59 -21.65
N LYS A 99 2.30 18.39 -21.46
CA LYS A 99 2.57 17.40 -22.50
C LYS A 99 1.81 16.12 -22.17
N THR A 100 0.50 16.21 -22.21
CA THR A 100 -0.43 15.08 -22.09
C THR A 100 -0.44 14.26 -23.38
N ASP A 101 -0.18 12.96 -23.29
CA ASP A 101 -0.85 11.97 -24.13
C ASP A 101 -2.38 12.19 -24.04
N PRO A 102 -3.16 11.98 -25.11
CA PRO A 102 -4.56 12.38 -25.17
C PRO A 102 -5.41 11.63 -24.13
N VAL A 103 -6.03 12.40 -23.22
CA VAL A 103 -7.05 11.93 -22.28
C VAL A 103 -8.26 11.41 -23.06
N PRO A 104 -8.76 10.18 -22.83
CA PRO A 104 -9.99 9.71 -23.45
C PRO A 104 -11.19 10.55 -22.97
N PRO A 105 -12.17 10.86 -23.84
CA PRO A 105 -13.27 11.76 -23.51
C PRO A 105 -14.09 11.21 -22.34
N SER A 106 -14.34 12.07 -21.36
CA SER A 106 -15.20 11.79 -20.21
C SER A 106 -16.62 11.40 -20.67
N PRO A 107 -17.27 10.38 -20.09
CA PRO A 107 -18.66 10.07 -20.39
C PRO A 107 -19.59 11.21 -19.94
N PRO A 108 -20.73 11.43 -20.61
CA PRO A 108 -21.64 12.54 -20.34
C PRO A 108 -22.20 12.49 -18.91
N SER A 109 -22.30 13.66 -18.28
CA SER A 109 -22.79 13.82 -16.92
C SER A 109 -24.27 13.45 -16.80
N ASP A 110 -24.57 12.31 -16.18
CA ASP A 110 -25.93 12.03 -15.69
C ASP A 110 -26.26 12.94 -14.49
N PRO A 111 -27.53 13.34 -14.31
CA PRO A 111 -27.94 14.21 -13.21
C PRO A 111 -27.72 13.51 -11.86
N VAL A 112 -27.01 14.19 -10.97
CA VAL A 112 -26.74 13.75 -9.59
C VAL A 112 -28.07 13.61 -8.83
N PRO A 113 -28.46 12.43 -8.33
CA PRO A 113 -29.61 12.33 -7.45
C PRO A 113 -29.27 12.88 -6.06
N ASP A 114 -30.16 13.70 -5.51
CA ASP A 114 -30.09 14.31 -4.18
C ASP A 114 -30.11 13.26 -3.06
N SER A 115 -29.00 12.58 -2.80
CA SER A 115 -28.79 11.90 -1.51
C SER A 115 -27.32 11.57 -1.24
N PRO A 116 -26.75 12.01 -0.10
CA PRO A 116 -25.30 12.03 0.12
C PRO A 116 -24.68 10.74 0.68
N MET A 117 -25.36 9.58 0.63
CA MET A 117 -24.86 8.35 1.28
C MET A 117 -24.90 7.09 0.40
N SER A 118 -24.44 7.16 -0.84
CA SER A 118 -24.25 5.92 -1.65
C SER A 118 -23.11 5.95 -2.67
N ILE A 119 -22.28 6.99 -2.72
CA ILE A 119 -21.30 7.17 -3.82
C ILE A 119 -19.86 6.91 -3.34
N TRP A 120 -19.58 5.75 -2.74
CA TRP A 120 -18.19 5.27 -2.64
C TRP A 120 -18.10 3.76 -2.93
N PRO A 121 -17.25 3.31 -3.88
CA PRO A 121 -17.24 1.90 -4.32
C PRO A 121 -16.60 0.93 -3.33
N TRP A 122 -16.02 1.43 -2.22
CA TRP A 122 -15.33 0.63 -1.20
C TRP A 122 -16.19 0.30 0.03
N HIS A 123 -17.46 0.70 0.09
CA HIS A 123 -18.40 0.25 1.12
C HIS A 123 -19.37 -0.82 0.57
N HIS A 124 -18.84 -2.00 0.27
CA HIS A 124 -19.70 -3.19 0.29
C HIS A 124 -19.99 -3.51 1.75
N SER A 125 -21.06 -2.95 2.31
CA SER A 125 -21.58 -3.45 3.57
C SER A 125 -22.10 -4.86 3.29
N ALA A 126 -21.30 -5.86 3.65
CA ALA A 126 -21.61 -7.28 3.55
C ALA A 126 -22.93 -7.57 4.28
N ALA A 127 -24.02 -7.62 3.53
CA ALA A 127 -25.25 -8.24 4.00
C ALA A 127 -25.03 -9.76 3.94
N LEU A 128 -24.64 -10.33 5.08
CA LEU A 128 -24.63 -11.77 5.32
C LEU A 128 -25.96 -12.39 4.84
N PRO A 129 -25.95 -13.51 4.07
CA PRO A 129 -27.19 -14.22 3.78
C PRO A 129 -27.74 -14.82 5.08
N LYS A 130 -28.92 -14.36 5.49
CA LYS A 130 -29.66 -14.92 6.62
C LYS A 130 -29.97 -16.39 6.33
N THR A 131 -29.50 -17.26 7.21
CA THR A 131 -29.85 -18.68 7.26
C THR A 131 -31.36 -18.86 7.35
N LYS A 132 -31.95 -19.54 6.36
CA LYS A 132 -33.26 -20.19 6.50
C LYS A 132 -33.31 -21.41 5.57
N SER A 133 -32.83 -22.54 6.10
CA SER A 133 -33.39 -23.86 5.80
C SER A 133 -34.41 -24.19 6.89
N PRO A 134 -35.42 -25.07 6.67
CA PRO A 134 -35.48 -26.08 5.62
C PRO A 134 -36.81 -26.21 4.86
N ALA A 135 -36.71 -26.96 3.76
CA ALA A 135 -37.69 -27.93 3.26
C ALA A 135 -39.12 -27.47 2.95
N LYS A 136 -39.43 -27.41 1.64
CA LYS A 136 -40.64 -28.07 1.16
C LYS A 136 -40.38 -28.69 -0.22
N ASP A 137 -40.02 -29.95 -0.12
CA ASP A 137 -40.14 -30.99 -1.13
C ASP A 137 -41.55 -30.96 -1.74
N GLN A 138 -41.62 -30.90 -3.07
CA GLN A 138 -42.76 -31.39 -3.86
C GLN A 138 -42.35 -31.48 -5.32
N GLY A 139 -41.74 -32.62 -5.65
CA GLY A 139 -41.63 -33.11 -7.02
C GLY A 139 -43.02 -33.47 -7.55
N VAL A 140 -43.24 -33.16 -8.83
CA VAL A 140 -44.37 -33.64 -9.61
C VAL A 140 -43.79 -34.39 -10.80
N VAL A 141 -44.01 -35.71 -10.87
CA VAL A 141 -44.41 -36.47 -12.07
C VAL A 141 -44.74 -37.94 -11.71
N PRO A 142 -45.49 -38.69 -12.54
CA PRO A 142 -46.61 -39.52 -12.08
C PRO A 142 -46.48 -41.04 -12.36
N ALA A 143 -47.52 -41.77 -11.88
CA ALA A 143 -48.18 -42.94 -12.48
C ALA A 143 -47.49 -44.33 -12.56
N GLN A 144 -48.38 -45.34 -12.38
CA GLN A 144 -48.29 -46.80 -12.67
C GLN A 144 -47.73 -47.68 -11.55
N LEU A 145 -48.56 -48.49 -10.86
CA LEU A 145 -49.25 -49.73 -11.28
C LEU A 145 -48.28 -50.93 -11.39
N LYS A 146 -48.32 -51.83 -10.39
CA LYS A 146 -48.20 -53.29 -10.57
C LYS A 146 -48.53 -54.05 -9.29
N GLN A 147 -49.64 -54.80 -9.41
CA GLN A 147 -50.05 -56.07 -8.78
C GLN A 147 -50.11 -56.20 -7.26
#